data_AF-A0A8T6LVR4-F1
#
_entry.id   AF-A0A8T6LVR4-F1
#
_cell.length_a   1.000
_cell.length_b   1.000
_cell.length_c   1.000
_cell.angle_alpha   90.00
_cell.angle_beta   90.00
_cell.angle_gamma   90.00
#
_symmetry.space_group_name_H-M   'P 1'
#
loop_
_entity.id
_entity.type
_entity.pdbx_description
1 polymer ?
#
loop_
_entity_poly.entity_id
_entity_poly.type
_entity_poly.pdbx_seq_one_letter_code
_entity_poly.pdbx_strand_id
1 'polypeptide(L)'
;MAIKELKKIKKRDGRIVPFDREKIENAIWKAAQTLGGKDKKMSEELSYKVVEVVKNEVPAGETPTVEQVQDCVEKVLIEGGHARTAKCYILYRQKRAEIRKTKSLLGIEDDLKLSLNAITVLQKRYLMRDENGRVIETPKQMFERVAKAIASAESKFKTPPKERKELEDEFFKMMSNFEFLPNSPTLMNAGTGTNLSLSACFVLPVEDSIEGIFESVKNMAIIQQSGGGTGFNFSPLRPAGDIVKKASGVASGPISFMKVFNMATEIIKQGGKRRGASMSILRVDHPDILDFIVCKETEGALNNFNISVALTDKFMNAVEKNIDFELVNPRYGKPV
;
A
#
# COMPACT_ATOMS: atom_id res chain seq x y z
N MET A 1 32.24 45.62 12.20
CA MET A 1 30.81 45.58 11.80
C MET A 1 30.30 44.18 12.08
N ALA A 2 29.30 44.04 12.96
CA ALA A 2 28.75 42.74 13.32
C ALA A 2 28.15 42.05 12.08
N ILE A 3 28.59 40.83 11.79
CA ILE A 3 28.06 40.01 10.70
C ILE A 3 26.57 39.80 10.99
N LYS A 4 25.72 40.39 10.15
CA LYS A 4 24.25 40.26 10.20
C LYS A 4 23.91 38.77 10.10
N GLU A 5 23.48 38.12 11.17
CA GLU A 5 23.14 36.69 11.13
C GLU A 5 21.75 36.49 10.52
N LEU A 6 21.67 35.66 9.48
CA LEU A 6 20.40 35.26 8.88
C LEU A 6 19.78 34.16 9.76
N LYS A 7 18.85 34.52 10.65
CA LYS A 7 18.35 33.60 11.70
C LYS A 7 17.08 32.84 11.31
N LYS A 8 16.26 33.38 10.41
CA LYS A 8 14.92 32.86 10.11
C LYS A 8 14.66 32.83 8.60
N ILE A 9 13.75 31.97 8.18
CA ILE A 9 13.25 31.88 6.80
C ILE A 9 11.74 31.64 6.81
N LYS A 10 11.02 32.32 5.91
CA LYS A 10 9.58 32.18 5.70
C LYS A 10 9.32 31.08 4.67
N LYS A 11 8.67 30.00 5.10
CA LYS A 11 8.23 28.89 4.26
C LYS A 11 7.06 29.30 3.35
N ARG A 12 6.79 28.48 2.33
CA ARG A 12 5.71 28.70 1.35
C ARG A 12 4.31 28.62 1.94
N ASP A 13 4.16 27.92 3.06
CA ASP A 13 2.93 27.83 3.87
C ASP A 13 2.79 28.99 4.87
N GLY A 14 3.72 29.96 4.85
CA GLY A 14 3.74 31.10 5.77
C GLY A 14 4.48 30.86 7.09
N ARG A 15 4.84 29.61 7.43
CA ARG A 15 5.56 29.32 8.69
C ARG A 15 6.95 29.94 8.69
N ILE A 16 7.36 30.49 9.83
CA ILE A 16 8.71 31.01 10.04
C ILE A 16 9.52 29.97 10.81
N VAL A 17 10.63 29.51 10.23
CA VAL A 17 11.51 28.51 10.84
C VAL A 17 12.95 29.01 10.92
N PRO A 18 13.82 28.39 11.75
CA PRO A 18 15.24 28.70 11.75
C PRO A 18 15.86 28.55 10.35
N PHE A 19 16.73 29.48 9.99
CA PHE A 19 17.51 29.39 8.76
C PHE A 19 18.59 28.32 8.91
N ASP A 20 18.81 27.55 7.85
CA ASP A 20 19.75 26.43 7.82
C ASP A 20 20.49 26.43 6.48
N ARG A 21 21.78 26.79 6.53
CA ARG A 21 22.68 26.88 5.36
C ARG A 21 22.89 25.51 4.71
N GLU A 22 22.94 24.43 5.49
CA GLU A 22 23.23 23.10 4.95
C GLU A 22 22.17 22.67 3.94
N LYS A 23 20.92 23.16 4.05
CA LYS A 23 19.89 22.92 3.04
C LYS A 23 20.22 23.52 1.68
N ILE A 24 20.92 24.67 1.65
CA ILE A 24 21.38 25.31 0.40
C ILE A 24 22.55 24.52 -0.16
N GLU A 25 23.56 24.24 0.66
CA GLU A 25 24.72 23.42 0.29
C GLU A 25 24.27 22.08 -0.33
N ASN A 26 23.38 21.36 0.35
CA ASN A 26 22.87 20.08 -0.13
C ASN A 26 22.08 20.19 -1.45
N ALA A 27 21.40 21.32 -1.69
CA ALA A 27 20.67 21.54 -2.94
C ALA A 27 21.62 21.82 -4.10
N ILE A 28 22.66 22.64 -3.87
CA ILE A 28 23.74 22.89 -4.85
C ILE A 28 24.49 21.60 -5.14
N TRP A 29 24.84 20.84 -4.10
CA TRP A 29 25.54 19.57 -4.21
C TRP A 29 24.77 18.54 -5.05
N LYS A 30 23.46 18.39 -4.82
CA LYS A 30 22.61 17.50 -5.64
C LYS A 30 22.57 17.91 -7.12
N ALA A 31 22.54 19.21 -7.40
CA ALA A 31 22.61 19.71 -8.77
C ALA A 31 23.98 19.41 -9.40
N ALA A 32 25.07 19.59 -8.67
CA ALA A 32 26.42 19.30 -9.12
C ALA A 32 26.66 17.79 -9.36
N GLN A 33 26.14 16.92 -8.49
CA GLN A 33 26.22 15.46 -8.66
C GLN A 33 25.55 14.97 -9.94
N THR A 34 24.45 15.61 -10.35
CA THR A 34 23.76 15.27 -11.61
C THR A 34 24.66 15.47 -12.84
N LEU A 35 25.68 16.33 -12.73
CA LEU A 35 26.68 16.59 -13.75
C LEU A 35 27.99 15.79 -13.54
N GLY A 36 28.01 14.84 -12.60
CA GLY A 36 29.19 14.06 -12.25
C GLY A 36 30.16 14.75 -11.29
N GLY A 37 29.74 15.84 -10.63
CA GLY A 37 30.54 16.53 -9.62
C GLY A 37 30.85 15.63 -8.42
N LYS A 38 32.13 15.57 -8.02
CA LYS A 38 32.63 14.75 -6.91
C LYS A 38 33.10 15.55 -5.69
N ASP A 39 33.30 16.86 -5.85
CA ASP A 39 33.79 17.73 -4.78
C ASP A 39 32.67 18.51 -4.10
N LYS A 40 32.43 18.18 -2.82
CA LYS A 40 31.42 18.84 -1.99
C LYS A 40 31.88 20.22 -1.49
N LYS A 41 33.18 20.49 -1.40
CA LYS A 41 33.73 21.75 -0.87
C LYS A 41 33.26 22.96 -1.66
N MET A 42 33.24 22.85 -3.00
CA MET A 42 32.72 23.91 -3.86
C MET A 42 31.25 24.25 -3.55
N SER A 43 30.42 23.26 -3.22
CA SER A 43 29.01 23.50 -2.84
C SER A 43 28.88 24.20 -1.49
N GLU A 44 29.80 23.90 -0.57
CA GLU A 44 29.89 24.58 0.72
C GLU A 44 30.28 26.06 0.54
N GLU A 45 31.35 26.34 -0.20
CA GLU A 45 31.80 27.71 -0.49
C GLU A 45 30.72 28.55 -1.18
N LEU A 46 30.06 27.98 -2.20
CA LEU A 46 28.95 28.65 -2.89
C LEU A 46 27.78 28.93 -1.94
N SER A 47 27.49 28.03 -1.00
CA SER A 47 26.42 28.25 -0.03
C SER A 47 26.68 29.44 0.90
N TYR A 48 27.95 29.71 1.26
CA TYR A 48 28.32 30.90 2.03
C TYR A 48 28.09 32.18 1.22
N LYS A 49 28.52 32.19 -0.06
CA LYS A 49 28.26 33.31 -0.98
C LYS A 49 26.77 33.58 -1.16
N VAL A 50 25.95 32.53 -1.28
CA VAL A 50 24.48 32.68 -1.33
C VAL A 50 23.94 33.36 -0.07
N VAL A 51 24.41 32.97 1.11
CA VAL A 51 23.99 33.60 2.36
C VAL A 51 24.36 35.09 2.41
N GLU A 52 25.51 35.48 1.86
CA GLU A 52 25.91 36.89 1.73
C GLU A 52 25.00 37.65 0.76
N VAL A 53 24.72 37.09 -0.42
CA VAL A 53 23.82 37.71 -1.39
C VAL A 53 22.41 37.87 -0.82
N VAL A 54 21.87 36.87 -0.14
CA VAL A 54 20.55 36.95 0.52
C VAL A 54 20.51 38.08 1.55
N LYS A 55 21.58 38.28 2.34
CA LYS A 55 21.64 39.36 3.34
C LYS A 55 21.68 40.75 2.73
N ASN A 56 22.24 40.87 1.53
CA ASN A 56 22.37 42.13 0.81
C ASN A 56 21.09 42.48 0.04
N GLU A 57 20.40 41.49 -0.51
CA GLU A 57 19.18 41.70 -1.31
C GLU A 57 17.90 41.79 -0.48
N VAL A 58 17.86 41.17 0.71
CA VAL A 58 16.67 41.22 1.56
C VAL A 58 16.75 42.42 2.53
N PRO A 59 15.72 43.30 2.56
CA PRO A 59 15.70 44.47 3.41
C PRO A 59 15.94 44.18 4.90
N ALA A 60 16.55 45.13 5.60
CA ALA A 60 16.79 45.00 7.03
C ALA A 60 15.47 44.88 7.81
N GLY A 61 15.31 43.78 8.55
CA GLY A 61 14.10 43.50 9.34
C GLY A 61 13.12 42.52 8.67
N GLU A 62 13.29 42.24 7.37
CA GLU A 62 12.49 41.25 6.67
C GLU A 62 13.06 39.84 6.79
N THR A 63 12.17 38.85 6.84
CA THR A 63 12.54 37.44 6.83
C THR A 63 12.54 36.95 5.38
N PRO A 64 13.65 36.42 4.84
CA PRO A 64 13.71 35.93 3.47
C PRO A 64 12.67 34.83 3.24
N THR A 65 12.05 34.84 2.06
CA THR A 65 11.21 33.75 1.58
C THR A 65 12.05 32.65 0.94
N VAL A 66 11.47 31.45 0.82
CA VAL A 66 12.14 30.35 0.10
C VAL A 66 12.44 30.72 -1.36
N GLU A 67 11.57 31.48 -2.03
CA GLU A 67 11.80 31.86 -3.43
C GLU A 67 12.97 32.85 -3.56
N GLN A 68 13.04 33.88 -2.71
CA GLN A 68 14.18 34.82 -2.69
C GLN A 68 15.52 34.11 -2.49
N VAL A 69 15.58 33.14 -1.56
CA VAL A 69 16.80 32.33 -1.35
C VAL A 69 17.13 31.52 -2.60
N GLN A 70 16.14 30.94 -3.28
CA GLN A 70 16.36 30.17 -4.51
C GLN A 70 16.86 31.06 -5.65
N ASP A 71 16.32 32.26 -5.81
CA ASP A 71 16.75 33.22 -6.82
C ASP A 71 18.21 33.66 -6.56
N CYS A 72 18.59 33.88 -5.30
CA CYS A 72 19.99 34.13 -4.91
C CYS A 72 20.92 32.95 -5.23
N VAL A 73 20.48 31.69 -5.06
CA VAL A 73 21.28 30.52 -5.45
C VAL A 73 21.54 30.51 -6.95
N GLU A 74 20.52 30.79 -7.75
CA GLU A 74 20.64 30.84 -9.21
C GLU A 74 21.64 31.94 -9.63
N LYS A 75 21.51 33.13 -9.06
CA LYS A 75 22.42 34.26 -9.30
C LYS A 75 23.87 33.90 -9.00
N VAL A 76 24.15 33.37 -7.80
CA VAL A 76 25.51 32.99 -7.40
C VAL A 76 26.10 31.90 -8.27
N LEU A 77 25.30 30.91 -8.69
CA LEU A 77 25.77 29.85 -9.58
C LEU A 77 26.10 30.38 -10.99
N ILE A 78 25.33 31.34 -11.51
CA ILE A 78 25.57 31.93 -12.82
C ILE A 78 26.79 32.86 -12.78
N GLU A 79 26.84 33.79 -11.82
CA GLU A 79 27.94 34.75 -11.66
C GLU A 79 29.26 34.05 -11.28
N GLY A 80 29.19 32.93 -10.56
CA GLY A 80 30.33 32.08 -10.23
C GLY A 80 30.83 31.19 -11.38
N GLY A 81 30.28 31.32 -12.60
CA GLY A 81 30.70 30.53 -13.76
C GLY A 81 30.20 29.07 -13.77
N HIS A 82 29.30 28.70 -12.86
CA HIS A 82 28.72 27.36 -12.75
C HIS A 82 27.41 27.22 -13.53
N ALA A 83 27.35 27.76 -14.75
CA ALA A 83 26.13 27.85 -15.56
C ALA A 83 25.43 26.50 -15.80
N ARG A 84 26.19 25.41 -16.00
CA ARG A 84 25.61 24.05 -16.14
C ARG A 84 24.92 23.60 -14.86
N THR A 85 25.56 23.82 -13.70
CA THR A 85 25.00 23.51 -12.38
C THR A 85 23.76 24.36 -12.10
N ALA A 86 23.80 25.65 -12.45
CA ALA A 86 22.63 26.55 -12.37
C ALA A 86 21.45 26.00 -13.19
N LYS A 87 21.68 25.58 -14.44
CA LYS A 87 20.64 24.96 -15.28
C LYS A 87 20.04 23.71 -14.64
N CYS A 88 20.86 22.81 -14.11
CA CYS A 88 20.37 21.61 -13.40
C CYS A 88 19.54 21.97 -12.15
N TYR A 89 20.00 22.96 -11.38
CA TYR A 89 19.28 23.47 -10.22
C TYR A 89 17.90 24.06 -10.58
N ILE A 90 17.85 24.92 -11.61
CA ILE A 90 16.62 25.55 -12.11
C ILE A 90 15.62 24.50 -12.59
N LEU A 91 16.06 23.53 -13.40
CA LEU A 91 15.20 22.44 -13.88
C LEU A 91 14.66 21.59 -12.72
N TYR A 92 15.49 21.30 -11.73
CA TYR A 92 15.06 20.58 -10.53
C TYR A 92 14.00 21.37 -9.73
N ARG A 93 14.20 22.70 -9.56
CA ARG A 93 13.23 23.60 -8.92
C ARG A 93 11.90 23.61 -9.66
N GLN A 94 11.92 23.76 -10.99
CA GLN A 94 10.72 23.75 -11.85
C GLN A 94 9.95 22.43 -11.72
N LYS A 95 10.62 21.28 -11.88
CA LYS A 95 10.00 19.96 -11.73
C LYS A 95 9.35 19.78 -10.34
N ARG A 96 10.00 20.28 -9.28
CA ARG A 96 9.42 20.24 -7.93
C ARG A 96 8.24 21.18 -7.75
N ALA A 97 8.23 22.34 -8.43
CA ALA A 97 7.09 23.25 -8.45
C ALA A 97 5.89 22.63 -9.16
N GLU A 98 6.10 21.98 -10.30
CA GLU A 98 5.06 21.23 -11.01
C GLU A 98 4.47 20.11 -10.14
N ILE A 99 5.32 19.27 -9.52
CA ILE A 99 4.84 18.21 -8.61
C ILE A 99 3.99 18.78 -7.47
N ARG A 100 4.40 19.92 -6.88
CA ARG A 100 3.62 20.58 -5.83
C ARG A 100 2.28 21.08 -6.36
N LYS A 101 2.26 21.70 -7.54
CA LYS A 101 1.03 22.16 -8.20
C LYS A 101 0.10 20.97 -8.46
N THR A 102 0.62 19.86 -8.99
CA THR A 102 -0.16 18.63 -9.20
C THR A 102 -0.73 18.07 -7.90
N LYS A 103 0.07 18.02 -6.82
CA LYS A 103 -0.43 17.57 -5.50
C LYS A 103 -1.51 18.49 -4.93
N SER A 104 -1.33 19.80 -5.06
CA SER A 104 -2.34 20.78 -4.67
C SER A 104 -3.62 20.64 -5.48
N LEU A 105 -3.54 20.39 -6.79
CA LEU A 105 -4.70 20.09 -7.65
C LEU A 105 -5.42 18.80 -7.24
N LEU A 106 -4.73 17.84 -6.63
CA LEU A 106 -5.34 16.64 -6.06
C LEU A 106 -6.06 16.91 -4.72
N GLY A 107 -5.99 18.14 -4.20
CA GLY A 107 -6.61 18.55 -2.93
C GLY A 107 -5.93 17.97 -1.69
N ILE A 108 -4.65 17.56 -1.80
CA ILE A 108 -3.92 16.93 -0.69
C ILE A 108 -2.74 17.79 -0.26
N GLU A 109 -2.65 18.03 1.04
CA GLU A 109 -1.46 18.54 1.69
C GLU A 109 -0.42 17.41 1.85
N ASP A 110 0.75 17.58 1.24
CA ASP A 110 1.87 16.64 1.36
C ASP A 110 2.81 17.02 2.50
N ASP A 111 2.42 16.62 3.70
CA ASP A 111 3.12 16.88 4.96
C ASP A 111 4.28 15.90 5.25
N LEU A 112 4.33 14.77 4.54
CA LEU A 112 5.39 13.76 4.62
C LEU A 112 6.37 13.77 3.44
N LYS A 113 6.23 14.71 2.50
CA LYS A 113 7.09 14.86 1.30
C LYS A 113 7.13 13.60 0.42
N LEU A 114 6.00 12.93 0.27
CA LEU A 114 5.88 11.66 -0.44
C LEU A 114 6.08 11.81 -1.95
N SER A 115 6.20 10.70 -2.69
CA SER A 115 6.19 10.75 -4.15
C SER A 115 4.80 11.14 -4.68
N LEU A 116 4.72 11.66 -5.92
CA LEU A 116 3.43 11.95 -6.55
C LEU A 116 2.57 10.68 -6.69
N ASN A 117 3.20 9.54 -6.99
CA ASN A 117 2.51 8.26 -7.07
C ASN A 117 1.92 7.85 -5.71
N ALA A 118 2.71 7.96 -4.63
CA ALA A 118 2.23 7.65 -3.29
C ALA A 118 1.03 8.52 -2.90
N ILE A 119 1.12 9.85 -3.11
CA ILE A 119 -0.01 10.75 -2.86
C ILE A 119 -1.23 10.36 -3.69
N THR A 120 -1.05 10.04 -4.97
CA THR A 120 -2.15 9.63 -5.86
C THR A 120 -2.83 8.35 -5.37
N VAL A 121 -2.06 7.37 -4.90
CA VAL A 121 -2.59 6.11 -4.37
C VAL A 121 -3.32 6.36 -3.05
N LEU A 122 -2.72 7.14 -2.13
CA LEU A 122 -3.33 7.49 -0.85
C LEU A 122 -4.65 8.24 -1.05
N GLN A 123 -4.67 9.24 -1.93
CA GLN A 123 -5.86 9.99 -2.34
C GLN A 123 -6.99 9.07 -2.77
N LYS A 124 -6.69 8.15 -3.69
CA LYS A 124 -7.70 7.31 -4.32
C LYS A 124 -8.28 6.27 -3.37
N ARG A 125 -7.49 5.75 -2.43
CA ARG A 125 -7.84 4.50 -1.73
C ARG A 125 -7.75 4.52 -0.20
N TYR A 126 -6.93 5.38 0.40
CA TYR A 126 -6.57 5.26 1.82
C TYR A 126 -7.08 6.41 2.69
N LEU A 127 -6.98 7.66 2.20
CA LEU A 127 -7.35 8.82 2.99
C LEU A 127 -8.86 8.89 3.21
N MET A 128 -9.27 9.30 4.42
CA MET A 128 -10.68 9.49 4.76
C MET A 128 -11.34 10.56 3.89
N ARG A 129 -12.64 10.35 3.63
CA ARG A 129 -13.48 11.25 2.86
C ARG A 129 -14.74 11.62 3.63
N ASP A 130 -15.24 12.82 3.41
CA ASP A 130 -16.54 13.25 3.89
C ASP A 130 -17.68 12.65 3.05
N GLU A 131 -18.93 12.97 3.43
CA GLU A 131 -20.15 12.55 2.73
C GLU A 131 -20.24 13.05 1.29
N ASN A 132 -19.54 14.15 0.97
CA ASN A 132 -19.45 14.70 -0.38
C ASN A 132 -18.28 14.10 -1.18
N GLY A 133 -17.59 13.11 -0.63
CA GLY A 133 -16.46 12.43 -1.26
C GLY A 133 -15.16 13.25 -1.28
N ARG A 134 -15.06 14.37 -0.55
CA ARG A 134 -13.83 15.18 -0.46
C ARG A 134 -12.87 14.57 0.54
N VAL A 135 -11.58 14.57 0.21
CA VAL A 135 -10.54 14.08 1.14
C VAL A 135 -10.40 15.05 2.31
N ILE A 136 -10.51 14.54 3.53
CA ILE A 136 -10.48 15.33 4.78
C ILE A 136 -9.29 14.97 5.69
N GLU A 137 -8.36 14.16 5.19
CA GLU A 137 -7.25 13.61 5.95
C GLU A 137 -5.95 13.73 5.15
N THR A 138 -4.86 14.15 5.81
CA THR A 138 -3.51 14.16 5.24
C THR A 138 -2.79 12.82 5.46
N PRO A 139 -1.72 12.51 4.71
CA PRO A 139 -0.91 11.30 4.95
C PRO A 139 -0.39 11.17 6.39
N LYS A 140 0.04 12.27 7.02
CA LYS A 140 0.44 12.25 8.44
C LYS A 140 -0.73 11.92 9.36
N GLN A 141 -1.88 12.57 9.17
CA GLN A 141 -3.08 12.33 9.97
C GLN A 141 -3.56 10.87 9.85
N MET A 142 -3.47 10.29 8.66
CA MET A 142 -3.74 8.87 8.43
C MET A 142 -2.84 7.98 9.30
N PHE A 143 -1.53 8.23 9.31
CA PHE A 143 -0.61 7.46 10.17
C PHE A 143 -0.87 7.69 11.66
N GLU A 144 -1.20 8.91 12.09
CA GLU A 144 -1.57 9.21 13.49
C GLU A 144 -2.85 8.45 13.90
N ARG A 145 -3.88 8.47 13.05
CA ARG A 145 -5.13 7.72 13.25
C ARG A 145 -4.85 6.23 13.41
N VAL A 146 -4.07 5.65 12.50
CA VAL A 146 -3.75 4.22 12.51
C VAL A 146 -2.94 3.86 13.77
N ALA A 147 -1.90 4.62 14.08
CA ALA A 147 -1.05 4.39 15.26
C ALA A 147 -1.89 4.40 16.55
N LYS A 148 -2.73 5.43 16.72
CA LYS A 148 -3.64 5.56 17.87
C LYS A 148 -4.63 4.40 17.95
N ALA A 149 -5.23 4.02 16.83
CA ALA A 149 -6.19 2.93 16.79
C ALA A 149 -5.57 1.59 17.19
N ILE A 150 -4.37 1.28 16.70
CA ILE A 150 -3.67 0.05 17.05
C ILE A 150 -3.20 0.07 18.51
N ALA A 151 -2.56 1.14 18.96
CA ALA A 151 -2.13 1.29 20.36
C ALA A 151 -3.32 1.24 21.36
N SER A 152 -4.53 1.59 20.93
CA SER A 152 -5.72 1.51 21.80
C SER A 152 -6.05 0.08 22.28
N ALA A 153 -5.61 -0.95 21.55
CA ALA A 153 -5.81 -2.36 21.92
C ALA A 153 -5.17 -2.70 23.27
N GLU A 154 -4.08 -2.02 23.63
CA GLU A 154 -3.36 -2.15 24.90
C GLU A 154 -4.24 -1.87 26.12
N SER A 155 -5.32 -1.10 25.95
CA SER A 155 -6.31 -0.91 27.02
C SER A 155 -6.89 -2.23 27.55
N LYS A 156 -6.98 -3.27 26.70
CA LYS A 156 -7.45 -4.61 27.08
C LYS A 156 -6.47 -5.35 28.00
N PHE A 157 -5.19 -4.99 27.98
CA PHE A 157 -4.14 -5.58 28.79
C PHE A 157 -3.82 -4.76 30.06
N LYS A 158 -4.65 -3.75 30.37
CA LYS A 158 -4.49 -2.83 31.51
C LYS A 158 -3.20 -2.00 31.47
N THR A 159 -2.61 -1.81 30.29
CA THR A 159 -1.43 -0.98 30.07
C THR A 159 -1.71 0.49 30.43
N PRO A 160 -0.87 1.15 31.25
CA PRO A 160 -1.08 2.53 31.68
C PRO A 160 -1.23 3.52 30.51
N PRO A 161 -1.99 4.62 30.66
CA PRO A 161 -2.17 5.61 29.59
C PRO A 161 -0.87 6.18 29.03
N LYS A 162 0.16 6.32 29.87
CA LYS A 162 1.47 6.85 29.47
C LYS A 162 2.18 5.90 28.49
N GLU A 163 2.28 4.63 28.84
CA GLU A 163 2.91 3.59 28.00
C GLU A 163 2.15 3.42 26.67
N ARG A 164 0.81 3.49 26.71
CA ARG A 164 0.00 3.47 25.46
C ARG A 164 0.31 4.63 24.54
N LYS A 165 0.57 5.82 25.09
CA LYS A 165 0.95 6.99 24.30
C LYS A 165 2.36 6.87 23.74
N GLU A 166 3.29 6.27 24.50
CA GLU A 166 4.64 5.96 24.02
C GLU A 166 4.59 4.99 22.83
N LEU A 167 3.77 3.93 22.89
CA LEU A 167 3.54 3.00 21.78
C LEU A 167 2.90 3.66 20.56
N GLU A 168 1.90 4.52 20.76
CA GLU A 168 1.30 5.31 19.67
C GLU A 168 2.37 6.13 18.93
N ASP A 169 3.25 6.82 19.67
CA ASP A 169 4.31 7.64 19.08
C ASP A 169 5.37 6.79 18.37
N GLU A 170 5.67 5.59 18.89
CA GLU A 170 6.56 4.61 18.26
C GLU A 170 5.98 4.09 16.94
N PHE A 171 4.73 3.63 16.93
CA PHE A 171 4.06 3.15 15.71
C PHE A 171 3.97 4.24 14.64
N PHE A 172 3.69 5.49 15.03
CA PHE A 172 3.70 6.62 14.10
C PHE A 172 5.09 6.84 13.49
N LYS A 173 6.16 6.80 14.30
CA LYS A 173 7.54 6.95 13.82
C LYS A 173 7.92 5.83 12.84
N MET A 174 7.63 4.58 13.17
CA MET A 174 7.90 3.44 12.29
C MET A 174 7.24 3.60 10.91
N MET A 175 5.97 4.03 10.88
CA MET A 175 5.25 4.25 9.62
C MET A 175 5.77 5.47 8.85
N SER A 176 6.01 6.59 9.53
CA SER A 176 6.47 7.83 8.90
C SER A 176 7.92 7.76 8.40
N ASN A 177 8.76 6.93 9.02
CA ASN A 177 10.11 6.62 8.56
C ASN A 177 10.16 5.49 7.52
N PHE A 178 9.02 4.84 7.23
CA PHE A 178 8.92 3.65 6.37
C PHE A 178 9.73 2.43 6.85
N GLU A 179 9.97 2.33 8.16
CA GLU A 179 10.57 1.15 8.79
C GLU A 179 9.59 -0.02 8.79
N PHE A 180 8.29 0.28 8.94
CA PHE A 180 7.21 -0.69 8.85
C PHE A 180 5.93 -0.03 8.33
N LEU A 181 5.22 -0.73 7.45
CA LEU A 181 3.87 -0.36 7.05
C LEU A 181 2.94 -1.56 7.26
N PRO A 182 1.80 -1.38 7.95
CA PRO A 182 0.83 -2.46 8.06
C PRO A 182 0.15 -2.70 6.70
N ASN A 183 -0.62 -3.79 6.63
CA ASN A 183 -1.35 -4.14 5.42
C ASN A 183 -2.35 -3.03 4.99
N SER A 184 -2.88 -3.15 3.78
CA SER A 184 -3.78 -2.12 3.24
C SER A 184 -5.08 -1.93 4.05
N PRO A 185 -5.81 -2.98 4.46
CA PRO A 185 -7.02 -2.80 5.28
C PRO A 185 -6.74 -2.09 6.61
N THR A 186 -5.60 -2.34 7.25
CA THR A 186 -5.23 -1.63 8.48
C THR A 186 -5.13 -0.12 8.23
N LEU A 187 -4.41 0.30 7.19
CA LEU A 187 -4.29 1.71 6.82
C LEU A 187 -5.64 2.34 6.45
N MET A 188 -6.48 1.60 5.73
CA MET A 188 -7.78 2.06 5.24
C MET A 188 -8.85 2.17 6.35
N ASN A 189 -8.85 1.25 7.32
CA ASN A 189 -9.99 1.04 8.21
C ASN A 189 -9.72 1.39 9.68
N ALA A 190 -8.48 1.25 10.17
CA ALA A 190 -8.18 1.43 11.59
C ALA A 190 -8.53 2.85 12.07
N GLY A 191 -9.34 2.97 13.13
CA GLY A 191 -9.72 4.27 13.70
C GLY A 191 -10.71 5.10 12.86
N THR A 192 -11.31 4.54 11.81
CA THR A 192 -12.32 5.23 10.98
C THR A 192 -13.75 5.16 11.54
N GLY A 193 -13.99 4.34 12.56
CA GLY A 193 -15.34 4.08 13.10
C GLY A 193 -16.22 3.15 12.25
N THR A 194 -15.73 2.71 11.07
CA THR A 194 -16.48 1.84 10.16
C THR A 194 -16.62 0.39 10.64
N ASN A 195 -15.83 -0.02 11.65
CA ASN A 195 -15.72 -1.40 12.15
C ASN A 195 -15.42 -2.46 11.07
N LEU A 196 -14.89 -2.04 9.91
CA LEU A 196 -14.42 -2.94 8.87
C LEU A 196 -13.13 -3.64 9.30
N SER A 197 -12.88 -4.81 8.71
CA SER A 197 -11.74 -5.65 9.09
C SER A 197 -10.39 -4.97 8.84
N LEU A 198 -9.44 -5.22 9.75
CA LEU A 198 -8.03 -4.83 9.59
C LEU A 198 -7.20 -5.94 8.93
N SER A 199 -7.76 -7.15 8.81
CA SER A 199 -7.13 -8.30 8.18
C SER A 199 -7.48 -8.35 6.70
N ALA A 200 -6.51 -8.76 5.87
CA ALA A 200 -6.67 -8.78 4.42
C ALA A 200 -6.97 -10.16 3.84
N CYS A 201 -6.58 -11.24 4.52
CA CYS A 201 -6.59 -12.58 3.96
C CYS A 201 -7.29 -13.54 4.93
N PHE A 202 -8.23 -14.31 4.40
CA PHE A 202 -9.04 -15.27 5.16
C PHE A 202 -9.04 -16.60 4.45
N VAL A 203 -9.03 -17.69 5.21
CA VAL A 203 -9.23 -19.04 4.69
C VAL A 203 -10.52 -19.57 5.28
N LEU A 204 -11.45 -19.98 4.42
CA LEU A 204 -12.75 -20.50 4.81
C LEU A 204 -12.82 -22.00 4.52
N PRO A 205 -13.34 -22.82 5.45
CA PRO A 205 -13.58 -24.23 5.18
C PRO A 205 -14.69 -24.37 4.12
N VAL A 206 -14.69 -25.46 3.37
CA VAL A 206 -15.80 -25.82 2.47
C VAL A 206 -16.20 -27.25 2.82
N GLU A 207 -17.28 -27.38 3.58
CA GLU A 207 -17.78 -28.69 4.02
C GLU A 207 -18.57 -29.38 2.91
N ASP A 208 -18.55 -30.72 2.85
CA ASP A 208 -19.27 -31.51 1.84
C ASP A 208 -20.78 -31.62 2.13
N SER A 209 -21.44 -30.47 2.22
CA SER A 209 -22.89 -30.30 2.37
C SER A 209 -23.36 -29.00 1.71
N ILE A 210 -24.63 -28.93 1.30
CA ILE A 210 -25.17 -27.69 0.71
C ILE A 210 -25.14 -26.57 1.75
N GLU A 211 -25.54 -26.86 2.98
CA GLU A 211 -25.54 -25.91 4.09
C GLU A 211 -24.14 -25.35 4.35
N GLY A 212 -23.12 -26.22 4.42
CA GLY A 212 -21.73 -25.81 4.64
C GLY A 212 -21.13 -25.03 3.46
N ILE A 213 -21.42 -25.44 2.23
CA ILE A 213 -20.98 -24.72 1.02
C ILE A 213 -21.54 -23.29 1.02
N PHE A 214 -22.86 -23.14 1.22
CA PHE A 214 -23.51 -21.82 1.16
C PHE A 214 -23.23 -20.95 2.39
N GLU A 215 -22.96 -21.54 3.57
CA GLU A 215 -22.45 -20.78 4.72
C GLU A 215 -21.07 -20.18 4.40
N SER A 216 -20.20 -20.90 3.69
CA SER A 216 -18.91 -20.36 3.23
C SER A 216 -19.06 -19.28 2.17
N VAL A 217 -20.05 -19.38 1.27
CA VAL A 217 -20.39 -18.29 0.32
C VAL A 217 -20.87 -17.04 1.06
N LYS A 218 -21.74 -17.20 2.08
CA LYS A 218 -22.21 -16.10 2.92
C LYS A 218 -21.05 -15.42 3.66
N ASN A 219 -20.18 -16.19 4.31
CA ASN A 219 -19.03 -15.66 5.04
C ASN A 219 -18.03 -14.98 4.10
N MET A 220 -17.80 -15.55 2.92
CA MET A 220 -17.03 -14.89 1.87
C MET A 220 -17.60 -13.52 1.52
N ALA A 221 -18.93 -13.43 1.37
CA ALA A 221 -19.56 -12.18 0.97
C ALA A 221 -19.34 -11.05 1.97
N ILE A 222 -19.48 -11.35 3.27
CA ILE A 222 -19.24 -10.42 4.37
C ILE A 222 -17.77 -9.98 4.40
N ILE A 223 -16.83 -10.93 4.24
CA ILE A 223 -15.39 -10.64 4.24
C ILE A 223 -15.01 -9.75 3.06
N GLN A 224 -15.49 -10.08 1.85
CA GLN A 224 -15.17 -9.33 0.64
C GLN A 224 -15.81 -7.93 0.65
N GLN A 225 -16.97 -7.75 1.28
CA GLN A 225 -17.57 -6.43 1.51
C GLN A 225 -16.62 -5.51 2.30
N SER A 226 -15.87 -6.06 3.25
CA SER A 226 -14.86 -5.32 4.03
C SER A 226 -13.51 -5.15 3.30
N GLY A 227 -13.38 -5.66 2.07
CA GLY A 227 -12.16 -5.58 1.26
C GLY A 227 -11.16 -6.72 1.47
N GLY A 228 -11.55 -7.78 2.17
CA GLY A 228 -10.73 -8.98 2.37
C GLY A 228 -10.71 -9.90 1.14
N GLY A 229 -9.60 -10.62 0.95
CA GLY A 229 -9.48 -11.75 0.02
C GLY A 229 -9.75 -13.08 0.74
N THR A 230 -10.20 -14.07 -0.01
CA THR A 230 -10.68 -15.35 0.54
C THR A 230 -10.06 -16.55 -0.15
N GLY A 231 -9.51 -17.48 0.62
CA GLY A 231 -9.03 -18.77 0.16
C GLY A 231 -9.97 -19.90 0.56
N PHE A 232 -10.09 -20.90 -0.29
CA PHE A 232 -10.97 -22.04 -0.10
C PHE A 232 -10.23 -23.33 -0.45
N ASN A 233 -10.35 -24.34 0.41
CA ASN A 233 -9.92 -25.69 0.10
C ASN A 233 -11.15 -26.51 -0.32
N PHE A 234 -11.24 -26.86 -1.59
CA PHE A 234 -12.35 -27.63 -2.16
C PHE A 234 -12.12 -29.14 -2.10
N SER A 235 -10.93 -29.59 -1.68
CA SER A 235 -10.58 -31.02 -1.59
C SER A 235 -11.51 -31.89 -0.75
N PRO A 236 -12.20 -31.38 0.30
CA PRO A 236 -13.16 -32.19 1.05
C PRO A 236 -14.44 -32.51 0.28
N LEU A 237 -14.77 -31.75 -0.77
CA LEU A 237 -16.00 -31.97 -1.53
C LEU A 237 -15.93 -33.28 -2.30
N ARG A 238 -17.07 -33.97 -2.40
CA ARG A 238 -17.15 -35.17 -3.21
C ARG A 238 -16.97 -34.88 -4.71
N PRO A 239 -16.41 -35.84 -5.48
CA PRO A 239 -16.16 -35.63 -6.90
C PRO A 239 -17.46 -35.59 -7.72
N ALA A 240 -17.36 -35.06 -8.93
CA ALA A 240 -18.44 -35.09 -9.90
C ALA A 240 -18.85 -36.54 -10.20
N GLY A 241 -20.15 -36.78 -10.37
CA GLY A 241 -20.69 -38.14 -10.60
C GLY A 241 -20.96 -38.95 -9.33
N ASP A 242 -20.48 -38.53 -8.15
CA ASP A 242 -20.69 -39.28 -6.91
C ASP A 242 -22.14 -39.24 -6.40
N ILE A 243 -22.57 -40.27 -5.68
CA ILE A 243 -23.96 -40.49 -5.28
C ILE A 243 -24.38 -39.51 -4.18
N VAL A 244 -25.51 -38.83 -4.39
CA VAL A 244 -26.16 -37.95 -3.40
C VAL A 244 -27.24 -38.73 -2.65
N LYS A 245 -27.00 -39.13 -1.39
CA LYS A 245 -27.90 -40.02 -0.63
C LYS A 245 -29.37 -39.57 -0.53
N LYS A 246 -29.67 -38.27 -0.61
CA LYS A 246 -31.02 -37.70 -0.40
C LYS A 246 -31.73 -37.27 -1.69
N ALA A 247 -31.01 -37.17 -2.81
CA ALA A 247 -31.56 -36.80 -4.10
C ALA A 247 -31.11 -37.86 -5.10
N SER A 248 -32.02 -38.46 -5.87
CA SER A 248 -31.73 -39.54 -6.82
C SER A 248 -30.85 -39.13 -8.02
N GLY A 249 -29.92 -38.20 -7.82
CA GLY A 249 -28.99 -37.67 -8.81
C GLY A 249 -27.54 -37.77 -8.37
N VAL A 250 -26.67 -37.23 -9.22
CA VAL A 250 -25.21 -37.24 -9.06
C VAL A 250 -24.70 -35.88 -8.61
N ALA A 251 -23.58 -35.88 -7.89
CA ALA A 251 -22.88 -34.66 -7.49
C ALA A 251 -22.29 -33.94 -8.71
N SER A 252 -22.28 -32.61 -8.67
CA SER A 252 -21.69 -31.78 -9.73
C SER A 252 -20.19 -31.48 -9.52
N GLY A 253 -19.61 -31.91 -8.40
CA GLY A 253 -18.19 -31.74 -8.08
C GLY A 253 -17.80 -30.34 -7.60
N PRO A 254 -16.54 -30.15 -7.16
CA PRO A 254 -16.03 -28.91 -6.61
C PRO A 254 -15.99 -27.77 -7.64
N ILE A 255 -15.65 -28.06 -8.90
CA ILE A 255 -15.53 -27.05 -9.96
C ILE A 255 -16.89 -26.39 -10.27
N SER A 256 -17.98 -27.15 -10.19
CA SER A 256 -19.34 -26.61 -10.31
C SER A 256 -19.62 -25.58 -9.20
N PHE A 257 -19.33 -25.92 -7.94
CA PHE A 257 -19.51 -25.00 -6.83
C PHE A 257 -18.57 -23.79 -6.90
N MET A 258 -17.34 -23.94 -7.39
CA MET A 258 -16.43 -22.81 -7.64
C MET A 258 -17.08 -21.73 -8.53
N LYS A 259 -17.95 -22.10 -9.49
CA LYS A 259 -18.70 -21.12 -10.30
C LYS A 259 -19.65 -20.27 -9.47
N VAL A 260 -20.27 -20.84 -8.43
CA VAL A 260 -21.14 -20.11 -7.48
C VAL A 260 -20.32 -19.06 -6.72
N PHE A 261 -19.18 -19.46 -6.14
CA PHE A 261 -18.28 -18.53 -5.46
C PHE A 261 -17.78 -17.43 -6.42
N ASN A 262 -17.42 -17.80 -7.65
CA ASN A 262 -16.93 -16.86 -8.65
C ASN A 262 -17.99 -15.79 -8.98
N MET A 263 -19.24 -16.21 -9.17
CA MET A 263 -20.35 -15.29 -9.46
C MET A 263 -20.66 -14.37 -8.28
N ALA A 264 -20.71 -14.92 -7.06
CA ALA A 264 -20.92 -14.11 -5.86
C ALA A 264 -19.83 -13.03 -5.72
N THR A 265 -18.56 -13.39 -5.93
CA THR A 265 -17.47 -12.41 -5.95
C THR A 265 -17.63 -11.36 -7.06
N GLU A 266 -18.14 -11.72 -8.24
CA GLU A 266 -18.37 -10.75 -9.34
C GLU A 266 -19.39 -9.68 -8.96
N ILE A 267 -20.48 -10.08 -8.30
CA ILE A 267 -21.53 -9.18 -7.85
C ILE A 267 -21.01 -8.24 -6.76
N ILE A 268 -20.26 -8.77 -5.78
CA ILE A 268 -19.75 -7.97 -4.64
C ILE A 268 -18.71 -6.93 -5.09
N LYS A 269 -17.90 -7.25 -6.10
CA LYS A 269 -16.89 -6.33 -6.66
C LYS A 269 -17.44 -4.97 -7.03
N GLN A 270 -18.71 -4.89 -7.43
CA GLN A 270 -19.33 -3.64 -7.87
C GLN A 270 -19.56 -2.65 -6.72
N GLY A 271 -19.59 -3.10 -5.46
CA GLY A 271 -19.88 -2.26 -4.29
C GLY A 271 -18.67 -1.86 -3.42
N GLY A 272 -17.49 -2.46 -3.62
CA GLY A 272 -16.33 -2.31 -2.71
C GLY A 272 -15.22 -1.37 -3.21
N LYS A 273 -14.48 -0.74 -2.30
CA LYS A 273 -13.26 0.05 -2.61
C LYS A 273 -12.13 -0.77 -3.25
N ARG A 274 -12.17 -2.11 -3.10
CA ARG A 274 -11.17 -3.06 -3.61
C ARG A 274 -11.86 -4.24 -4.28
N ARG A 275 -11.28 -4.70 -5.39
CA ARG A 275 -11.68 -5.92 -6.08
C ARG A 275 -11.46 -7.13 -5.14
N GLY A 276 -12.54 -7.82 -4.75
CA GLY A 276 -12.46 -9.11 -4.06
C GLY A 276 -11.71 -10.13 -4.91
N ALA A 277 -10.93 -11.00 -4.30
CA ALA A 277 -10.24 -12.05 -5.03
C ALA A 277 -10.29 -13.33 -4.21
N SER A 278 -10.48 -14.44 -4.92
CA SER A 278 -10.57 -15.75 -4.33
C SER A 278 -9.39 -16.63 -4.76
N MET A 279 -9.02 -17.56 -3.90
CA MET A 279 -8.07 -18.63 -4.22
C MET A 279 -8.75 -19.97 -3.96
N SER A 280 -8.64 -20.89 -4.91
CA SER A 280 -9.17 -22.25 -4.79
C SER A 280 -8.01 -23.23 -4.76
N ILE A 281 -8.06 -24.13 -3.78
CA ILE A 281 -7.10 -25.22 -3.62
C ILE A 281 -7.82 -26.54 -3.84
N LEU A 282 -7.21 -27.42 -4.64
CA LEU A 282 -7.61 -28.82 -4.76
C LEU A 282 -6.37 -29.71 -4.61
N ARG A 283 -6.45 -30.76 -3.80
CA ARG A 283 -5.36 -31.73 -3.66
C ARG A 283 -5.17 -32.53 -4.94
N VAL A 284 -3.90 -32.87 -5.21
CA VAL A 284 -3.51 -33.60 -6.41
C VAL A 284 -4.10 -35.01 -6.50
N ASP A 285 -4.48 -35.61 -5.37
CA ASP A 285 -5.15 -36.91 -5.30
C ASP A 285 -6.67 -36.83 -5.44
N HIS A 286 -7.25 -35.64 -5.65
CA HIS A 286 -8.70 -35.54 -5.83
C HIS A 286 -9.12 -36.08 -7.21
N PRO A 287 -10.24 -36.83 -7.34
CA PRO A 287 -10.65 -37.42 -8.63
C PRO A 287 -10.88 -36.37 -9.73
N ASP A 288 -11.40 -35.21 -9.37
CA ASP A 288 -11.64 -34.09 -10.30
C ASP A 288 -10.39 -33.24 -10.58
N ILE A 289 -9.17 -33.71 -10.27
CA ILE A 289 -7.94 -32.91 -10.42
C ILE A 289 -7.65 -32.55 -11.88
N LEU A 290 -7.92 -33.46 -12.82
CA LEU A 290 -7.67 -33.23 -14.25
C LEU A 290 -8.58 -32.12 -14.79
N ASP A 291 -9.87 -32.15 -14.41
CA ASP A 291 -10.80 -31.06 -14.76
C ASP A 291 -10.40 -29.75 -14.07
N PHE A 292 -9.87 -29.81 -12.84
CA PHE A 292 -9.49 -28.63 -12.09
C PHE A 292 -8.30 -27.90 -12.70
N ILE A 293 -7.29 -28.60 -13.23
CA ILE A 293 -6.12 -27.94 -13.84
C ILE A 293 -6.47 -27.25 -15.17
N VAL A 294 -7.52 -27.69 -15.86
CA VAL A 294 -8.00 -27.07 -17.11
C VAL A 294 -9.22 -26.15 -16.91
N CYS A 295 -9.74 -26.00 -15.69
CA CYS A 295 -10.99 -25.28 -15.44
C CYS A 295 -10.96 -23.77 -15.80
N LYS A 296 -9.78 -23.23 -16.11
CA LYS A 296 -9.53 -21.85 -16.54
C LYS A 296 -9.01 -21.73 -17.97
N GLU A 297 -9.01 -22.80 -18.77
CA GLU A 297 -8.54 -22.78 -20.15
C GLU A 297 -9.37 -21.83 -21.03
N THR A 298 -10.67 -21.72 -20.76
CA THR A 298 -11.54 -20.76 -21.44
C THR A 298 -11.39 -19.36 -20.83
N GLU A 299 -11.00 -18.38 -21.64
CA GLU A 299 -10.96 -16.97 -21.26
C GLU A 299 -12.32 -16.53 -20.68
N GLY A 300 -12.31 -15.85 -19.53
CA GLY A 300 -13.55 -15.48 -18.85
C GLY A 300 -13.99 -16.44 -17.74
N ALA A 301 -13.59 -17.71 -17.80
CA ALA A 301 -13.98 -18.72 -16.82
C ALA A 301 -13.22 -18.54 -15.50
N LEU A 302 -13.97 -18.49 -14.38
CA LEU A 302 -13.42 -18.39 -13.03
C LEU A 302 -12.41 -17.24 -12.86
N ASN A 303 -12.68 -16.09 -13.49
CA ASN A 303 -11.84 -14.89 -13.46
C ASN A 303 -11.60 -14.31 -12.07
N ASN A 304 -12.40 -14.72 -11.09
CA ASN A 304 -12.29 -14.25 -9.71
C ASN A 304 -11.49 -15.20 -8.83
N PHE A 305 -11.02 -16.32 -9.38
CA PHE A 305 -10.19 -17.29 -8.72
C PHE A 305 -8.77 -17.32 -9.28
N ASN A 306 -7.80 -17.43 -8.38
CA ASN A 306 -6.56 -18.13 -8.66
C ASN A 306 -6.74 -19.61 -8.28
N ILE A 307 -6.25 -20.52 -9.12
CA ILE A 307 -6.29 -21.96 -8.85
C ILE A 307 -4.92 -22.44 -8.35
N SER A 308 -4.90 -23.40 -7.44
CA SER A 308 -3.66 -23.95 -6.89
C SER A 308 -3.84 -25.43 -6.58
N VAL A 309 -2.89 -26.25 -7.01
CA VAL A 309 -2.88 -27.68 -6.72
C VAL A 309 -2.08 -27.91 -5.44
N ALA A 310 -2.69 -28.56 -4.45
CA ALA A 310 -1.99 -29.01 -3.25
C ALA A 310 -1.29 -30.35 -3.54
N LEU A 311 0.00 -30.27 -3.85
CA LEU A 311 0.85 -31.43 -4.09
C LEU A 311 1.14 -32.17 -2.78
N THR A 312 1.38 -33.47 -2.89
CA THR A 312 1.75 -34.33 -1.77
C THR A 312 3.11 -34.96 -2.02
N ASP A 313 3.82 -35.35 -0.96
CA ASP A 313 5.09 -36.08 -1.10
C ASP A 313 4.89 -37.39 -1.87
N LYS A 314 3.76 -38.09 -1.68
CA LYS A 314 3.42 -39.31 -2.44
C LYS A 314 3.40 -39.03 -3.95
N PHE A 315 2.80 -37.90 -4.36
CA PHE A 315 2.78 -37.50 -5.77
C PHE A 315 4.17 -37.16 -6.29
N MET A 316 4.96 -36.36 -5.56
CA MET A 316 6.31 -35.99 -5.98
C MET A 316 7.21 -37.23 -6.15
N ASN A 317 7.14 -38.18 -5.22
CA ASN A 317 7.84 -39.46 -5.33
C ASN A 317 7.37 -40.29 -6.54
N ALA A 318 6.07 -40.26 -6.87
CA ALA A 318 5.54 -40.97 -8.02
C ALA A 318 6.09 -40.39 -9.34
N VAL A 319 6.18 -39.06 -9.43
CA VAL A 319 6.80 -38.35 -10.56
C VAL A 319 8.27 -38.70 -10.71
N GLU A 320 9.06 -38.62 -9.62
CA GLU A 320 10.49 -38.94 -9.65
C GLU A 320 10.79 -40.36 -10.10
N LYS A 321 9.94 -41.32 -9.70
CA LYS A 321 10.07 -42.74 -10.05
C LYS A 321 9.38 -43.11 -11.35
N ASN A 322 8.68 -42.16 -11.99
CA ASN A 322 7.85 -42.38 -13.17
C ASN A 322 6.87 -43.55 -13.00
N ILE A 323 6.07 -43.51 -11.92
CA ILE A 323 5.06 -44.52 -11.58
C ILE A 323 3.67 -43.90 -11.50
N ASP A 324 2.65 -44.75 -11.61
CA ASP A 324 1.25 -44.35 -11.49
C ASP A 324 0.91 -43.78 -10.10
N PHE A 325 -0.05 -42.86 -10.08
CA PHE A 325 -0.53 -42.19 -8.88
C PHE A 325 -2.04 -42.32 -8.75
N GLU A 326 -2.49 -42.84 -7.60
CA GLU A 326 -3.90 -43.08 -7.33
C GLU A 326 -4.65 -41.81 -6.97
N LEU A 327 -5.84 -41.63 -7.54
CA LEU A 327 -6.82 -40.64 -7.10
C LEU A 327 -7.71 -41.24 -6.01
N VAL A 328 -8.04 -40.46 -4.99
CA VAL A 328 -8.71 -40.91 -3.77
C VAL A 328 -9.99 -40.12 -3.57
N ASN A 329 -11.14 -40.81 -3.49
CA ASN A 329 -12.40 -40.15 -3.17
C ASN A 329 -12.39 -39.70 -1.69
N PRO A 330 -12.56 -38.39 -1.40
CA PRO A 330 -12.42 -37.84 -0.05
C PRO A 330 -13.47 -38.35 0.95
N ARG A 331 -14.62 -38.88 0.49
CA ARG A 331 -15.68 -39.35 1.39
C ARG A 331 -15.35 -40.64 2.13
N TYR A 332 -14.67 -41.55 1.46
CA TYR A 332 -14.38 -42.89 1.99
C TYR A 332 -12.89 -43.22 2.00
N GLY A 333 -12.03 -42.33 1.46
CA GLY A 333 -10.58 -42.47 1.51
C GLY A 333 -10.05 -43.67 0.73
N LYS A 334 -10.73 -44.09 -0.34
CA LYS A 334 -10.29 -45.21 -1.19
C LYS A 334 -9.94 -44.73 -2.60
N PRO A 335 -9.00 -45.42 -3.29
CA PRO A 335 -8.69 -45.18 -4.69
C PRO A 335 -9.93 -45.32 -5.59
N VAL A 336 -9.96 -44.56 -6.69
CA VAL A 336 -11.00 -44.61 -7.73
C VAL A 336 -10.42 -44.64 -9.13
#